data_AF-A0A0L6ZEV2-F1
#
_entry.id   AF-A0A0L6ZEV2-F1
#
_cell.length_a   1.000
_cell.length_b   1.000
_cell.length_c   1.000
_cell.angle_alpha   90.00
_cell.angle_beta   90.00
_cell.angle_gamma   90.00
#
_symmetry.space_group_name_H-M   'P 1'
#
loop_
_entity.id
_entity.type
_entity.pdbx_description
1 polymer ?
#
loop_
_entity_poly.entity_id
_entity_poly.type
_entity_poly.pdbx_seq_one_letter_code
_entity_poly.pdbx_strand_id
1 'polypeptide(L)' 'MSQLNQLELQNLRHLIGSHENISAKLNDYAGKCQDMQVKQMFQQAANASTQTAQQLMGFLQ' A
#
# COMPACT_ATOMS: atom_id res chain seq x y z
N MET A 1 1.17 10.29 19.17
CA MET A 1 2.16 11.40 19.17
C MET A 1 3.56 10.87 18.94
N SER A 2 3.78 10.29 17.76
CA SER A 2 5.10 9.84 17.35
C SER A 2 6.07 11.04 17.27
N GLN A 3 7.14 11.01 18.06
CA GLN A 3 8.25 11.95 17.97
C GLN A 3 9.13 11.60 16.75
N LEU A 4 8.54 11.67 15.56
CA LEU A 4 9.28 11.45 14.32
C LEU A 4 10.12 12.69 14.03
N ASN A 5 11.40 12.49 13.77
CA ASN A 5 12.20 13.54 13.18
C ASN A 5 11.79 13.78 11.70
N GLN A 6 12.30 14.86 11.10
CA GLN A 6 11.88 15.25 9.75
C GLN A 6 12.18 14.19 8.69
N LEU A 7 13.32 13.48 8.81
CA LEU A 7 13.72 12.42 7.89
C LEU A 7 12.83 11.19 8.04
N GLU A 8 12.53 10.78 9.28
CA GLU A 8 11.63 9.67 9.58
C GLU A 8 10.21 9.94 9.08
N LEU A 9 9.71 11.16 9.27
CA LEU A 9 8.41 11.59 8.77
C LEU A 9 8.35 11.56 7.24
N GLN A 10 9.42 12.01 6.56
CA GLN A 10 9.49 11.96 5.10
C GLN A 10 9.53 10.52 4.60
N ASN A 11 10.34 9.66 5.22
CA ASN A 11 10.41 8.24 4.89
C ASN A 11 9.05 7.56 5.10
N LEU A 12 8.38 7.83 6.22
CA LEU A 12 7.07 7.27 6.52
C LEU A 12 6.02 7.67 5.46
N ARG A 13 5.98 8.95 5.07
CA ARG A 13 5.08 9.42 3.99
C ARG A 13 5.41 8.78 2.65
N HIS A 14 6.69 8.64 2.33
CA HIS A 14 7.12 7.98 1.09
C HIS A 14 6.68 6.51 1.06
N LEU A 15 6.84 5.79 2.17
CA LEU A 15 6.40 4.40 2.29
C LEU A 15 4.89 4.27 2.15
N ILE A 16 4.11 5.12 2.83
CA ILE A 16 2.64 5.15 2.70
C ILE A 16 2.24 5.33 1.23
N GLY A 17 2.76 6.37 0.57
CA GLY A 17 2.43 6.66 -0.84
C GLY A 17 2.88 5.55 -1.79
N SER A 18 4.02 4.91 -1.52
CA SER A 18 4.50 3.76 -2.30
C SER A 18 3.52 2.58 -2.21
N HIS A 19 3.05 2.24 -1.00
CA HIS A 19 2.08 1.15 -0.80
C HIS A 19 0.70 1.46 -1.42
N GLU A 20 0.24 2.72 -1.37
CA GLU A 20 -0.97 3.14 -2.08
C GLU A 20 -0.81 3.01 -3.60
N ASN A 21 0.33 3.42 -4.15
CA ASN A 21 0.62 3.29 -5.57
C ASN A 21 0.67 1.82 -6.02
N ILE A 22 1.30 0.96 -5.22
CA ILE A 22 1.34 -0.49 -5.46
C ILE A 22 -0.09 -1.06 -5.45
N SER A 23 -0.90 -0.73 -4.45
CA SER A 23 -2.29 -1.18 -4.37
C SER A 23 -3.11 -0.77 -5.59
N ALA A 24 -2.98 0.49 -6.04
CA ALA A 24 -3.66 0.99 -7.23
C ALA A 24 -3.24 0.21 -8.51
N LYS A 25 -1.93 -0.02 -8.69
CA LYS A 25 -1.42 -0.79 -9.84
C LYS A 25 -1.90 -2.23 -9.82
N LEU A 26 -1.86 -2.88 -8.66
CA LEU A 26 -2.30 -4.27 -8.52
C LEU A 26 -3.80 -4.42 -8.78
N ASN A 27 -4.62 -3.46 -8.34
CA ASN A 27 -6.04 -3.43 -8.68
C ASN A 27 -6.27 -3.25 -10.19
N ASP A 28 -5.52 -2.36 -10.85
CA ASP A 28 -5.58 -2.19 -12.30
C ASP A 28 -5.18 -3.48 -13.05
N TYR A 29 -4.12 -4.16 -12.60
CA TYR A 29 -3.69 -5.45 -13.17
C TYR A 29 -4.73 -6.55 -12.92
N ALA A 30 -5.35 -6.62 -11.74
CA ALA A 30 -6.44 -7.54 -11.45
C ALA A 30 -7.65 -7.31 -12.37
N GLY A 31 -7.95 -6.05 -12.71
CA GLY A 31 -9.04 -5.69 -13.63
C GLY A 31 -8.78 -6.12 -15.08
N LYS A 32 -7.51 -6.09 -15.51
CA LYS A 32 -7.10 -6.47 -16.88
C LYS A 32 -6.80 -7.97 -17.04
N CYS A 33 -6.64 -8.70 -15.93
CA CYS A 33 -6.33 -10.13 -15.96
C CYS A 33 -7.60 -10.97 -16.19
N GLN A 34 -7.50 -11.93 -17.11
CA GLN A 34 -8.56 -12.91 -17.38
C GLN A 34 -8.41 -14.20 -16.57
N ASP A 35 -7.18 -14.51 -16.16
CA ASP A 35 -6.90 -15.68 -15.32
C ASP A 35 -7.39 -15.43 -13.89
N MET A 36 -8.26 -16.31 -13.40
CA MET A 36 -8.90 -16.16 -12.10
C MET A 36 -7.91 -16.28 -10.93
N GLN A 37 -6.91 -17.16 -11.04
CA GLN A 37 -5.92 -17.36 -9.99
C GLN A 37 -4.97 -16.16 -9.90
N VAL A 38 -4.52 -15.66 -11.04
CA VAL A 38 -3.66 -14.47 -11.10
C VAL A 38 -4.43 -13.22 -10.64
N LYS A 39 -5.69 -13.07 -11.03
CA LYS A 39 -6.56 -11.99 -10.55
C LYS A 39 -6.70 -12.02 -9.02
N GLN A 40 -6.94 -13.19 -8.44
CA GLN A 40 -7.05 -13.33 -7.00
C GLN A 40 -5.73 -13.00 -6.28
N MET A 41 -4.60 -13.42 -6.84
CA MET A 41 -3.27 -13.07 -6.33
C MET A 41 -3.06 -11.55 -6.31
N PHE A 42 -3.36 -10.85 -7.41
CA PHE A 42 -3.25 -9.39 -7.46
C PHE A 42 -4.17 -8.70 -6.46
N GLN A 43 -5.41 -9.18 -6.31
CA GLN A 43 -6.36 -8.61 -5.35
C GLN A 43 -5.88 -8.79 -3.90
N GLN A 44 -5.33 -9.95 -3.55
CA GLN A 44 -4.76 -10.20 -2.23
C GLN A 44 -3.56 -9.29 -1.96
N ALA A 45 -2.66 -9.15 -2.93
CA ALA A 45 -1.49 -8.27 -2.79
C ALA A 45 -1.87 -6.78 -2.70
N ALA A 46 -2.91 -6.35 -3.42
CA ALA A 46 -3.47 -5.00 -3.32
C ALA A 46 -4.02 -4.75 -1.91
N ASN A 47 -4.81 -5.68 -1.37
CA ASN A 47 -5.37 -5.59 -0.02
C ASN A 47 -4.27 -5.55 1.05
N ALA A 48 -3.24 -6.39 0.94
CA ALA A 48 -2.10 -6.37 1.84
C ALA A 48 -1.38 -5.02 1.82
N SER A 49 -1.15 -4.45 0.63
CA SER A 49 -0.52 -3.13 0.48
C SER A 49 -1.36 -2.01 1.11
N THR A 50 -2.68 -2.04 0.95
CA THR A 50 -3.59 -1.09 1.60
C THR A 50 -3.54 -1.21 3.13
N GLN A 51 -3.52 -2.43 3.68
CA GLN A 51 -3.42 -2.64 5.12
C GLN A 51 -2.08 -2.12 5.67
N THR A 52 -0.98 -2.36 4.97
CA THR A 52 0.32 -1.80 5.35
C THR A 52 0.29 -0.27 5.33
N ALA A 53 -0.28 0.36 4.30
CA ALA A 53 -0.42 1.82 4.26
C ALA A 53 -1.25 2.35 5.45
N GLN A 54 -2.35 1.67 5.82
CA GLN A 54 -3.16 2.04 6.98
C GLN A 54 -2.41 1.90 8.31
N GLN A 55 -1.64 0.82 8.49
CA GLN A 55 -0.78 0.66 9.66
C GLN A 55 0.28 1.76 9.74
N LEU A 56 0.90 2.10 8.60
CA LEU A 56 1.88 3.17 8.52
C LEU A 56 1.26 4.55 8.86
N MET A 57 0.04 4.82 8.40
CA MET A 57 -0.72 6.02 8.80
C MET A 57 -1.02 6.07 10.31
N GLY A 58 -1.12 4.92 10.98
CA GLY A 58 -1.25 4.85 12.43
C GLY A 58 -0.07 5.49 13.18
N PHE A 59 1.15 5.43 12.62
CA PHE A 59 2.32 6.08 13.21
C PHE A 59 2.33 7.61 13.04
N LEU A 60 1.41 8.19 12.25
CA LEU A 60 1.26 9.64 12.13
C LEU A 60 0.36 10.26 13.22
N GLN A 61 -0.33 9.45 14.02
CA GLN A 61 -1.26 9.88 15.09
C GLN A 61 -0.61 9.88 16.49
#